data_AF-A0A7J8FWD2-F1
#
_entry.id   AF-A0A7J8FWD2-F1
#
_cell.length_a   1.000
_cell.length_b   1.000
_cell.length_c   1.000
_cell.angle_alpha   90.00
_cell.angle_beta   90.00
_cell.angle_gamma   90.00
#
_symmetry.space_group_name_H-M   'P 1'
#
loop_
_entity.id
_entity.type
_entity.pdbx_description
1 polymer ?
#
loop_
_entity_poly.entity_id
_entity_poly.type
_entity_poly.pdbx_seq_one_letter_code
_entity_poly.pdbx_strand_id
1 'polypeptide(L)'
;MASLSLAPVNIFKAGADEERAETARLSSFIGAIAIGDLVKSTLGPKGMDKILLSSGRDASLMVTNDGATILKNIGVMAIEHADFAGVERLALVTGGEIASTFDHPELVKLGSCKLIEEVMIGEDKLIHFSGVALGEACTIVLRGATQQILDEAERSLHDALCVLAQTVKDSRTVYGGGCSEMLMAHAVTQLASKTPGKEAVAMESYAKALRMLPTIIADNAGYDSADLVAQLRAAHSEGKTTSGLDMKEGTIGDMAILGITESFQVKRQVLLSAAEAAEVILRVDNIIKAAPRKRVPDHHPC
;
A
#
# COMPACT_ATOMS: atom_id res chain seq x y z
N MET A 1 33.38 50.34 -3.09
CA MET A 1 31.92 50.15 -2.91
C MET A 1 31.25 50.33 -4.26
N ALA A 2 30.87 49.25 -4.93
CA ALA A 2 30.04 49.30 -6.13
C ALA A 2 28.75 48.53 -5.80
N SER A 3 27.66 49.26 -5.67
CA SER A 3 26.32 48.71 -5.43
C SER A 3 25.87 47.94 -6.67
N LEU A 4 25.89 46.60 -6.63
CA LEU A 4 25.18 45.78 -7.60
C LEU A 4 23.68 45.97 -7.40
N SER A 5 23.03 46.72 -8.29
CA SER A 5 21.58 46.69 -8.42
C SER A 5 21.16 45.33 -8.96
N LEU A 6 20.50 44.52 -8.13
CA LEU A 6 19.80 43.30 -8.54
C LEU A 6 18.55 43.70 -9.34
N ALA A 7 18.74 44.03 -10.62
CA ALA A 7 17.63 44.08 -11.57
C ALA A 7 17.25 42.63 -11.93
N PRO A 8 15.96 42.25 -11.88
CA PRO A 8 15.53 40.89 -12.19
C PRO A 8 15.89 40.54 -13.63
N VAL A 9 16.59 39.41 -13.81
CA VAL A 9 16.92 38.86 -15.12
C VAL A 9 15.61 38.42 -15.78
N ASN A 10 15.26 39.04 -16.90
CA ASN A 10 14.04 38.72 -17.63
C ASN A 10 14.25 37.39 -18.38
N ILE A 11 13.62 36.31 -17.90
CA ILE A 11 13.72 34.95 -18.47
C ILE A 11 12.79 34.80 -19.70
N PHE A 12 11.87 35.75 -19.90
CA PHE A 12 10.87 35.68 -20.95
C PHE A 12 11.35 36.24 -22.30
N LYS A 13 10.95 35.59 -23.41
CA LYS A 13 11.21 36.09 -24.77
C LYS A 13 10.42 37.39 -25.03
N ALA A 14 10.91 38.23 -25.95
CA ALA A 14 10.21 39.45 -26.34
C ALA A 14 8.79 39.13 -26.87
N GLY A 15 7.76 39.67 -26.22
CA GLY A 15 6.34 39.40 -26.53
C GLY A 15 5.66 38.34 -25.65
N ALA A 16 6.31 37.86 -24.59
CA ALA A 16 5.68 36.96 -23.63
C ALA A 16 4.87 37.75 -22.59
N ASP A 17 3.58 37.44 -22.52
CA ASP A 17 2.67 37.95 -21.49
C ASP A 17 2.67 37.03 -20.27
N GLU A 18 2.82 37.60 -19.08
CA GLU A 18 2.74 36.89 -17.79
C GLU A 18 1.35 37.10 -17.20
N GLU A 19 0.44 36.15 -17.39
CA GLU A 19 -0.84 36.15 -16.66
C GLU A 19 -0.63 35.66 -15.23
N ARG A 20 -0.95 36.51 -14.24
CA ARG A 20 -0.78 36.17 -12.82
C ARG A 20 -2.06 35.65 -12.18
N ALA A 21 -1.89 34.62 -11.35
CA ALA A 21 -2.83 34.11 -10.35
C ALA A 21 -4.29 33.98 -10.80
N GLU A 22 -5.13 34.99 -10.61
CA GLU A 22 -6.57 34.91 -10.80
C GLU A 22 -6.99 34.93 -12.27
N THR A 23 -6.36 35.80 -13.08
CA THR A 23 -6.57 35.85 -14.53
C THR A 23 -6.13 34.55 -15.23
N ALA A 24 -4.99 33.98 -14.82
CA ALA A 24 -4.52 32.70 -15.35
C ALA A 24 -5.44 31.52 -14.97
N ARG A 25 -6.06 31.57 -13.78
CA ARG A 25 -7.05 30.58 -13.36
C ARG A 25 -8.34 30.70 -14.19
N LEU A 26 -8.82 31.92 -14.42
CA LEU A 26 -10.02 32.16 -15.24
C LEU A 26 -9.80 31.78 -16.71
N SER A 27 -8.64 32.08 -17.29
CA SER A 27 -8.32 31.68 -18.67
C SER A 27 -8.22 30.16 -18.80
N SER A 28 -7.59 29.48 -17.84
CA SER A 28 -7.57 28.01 -17.76
C SER A 28 -8.97 27.42 -17.63
N PHE A 29 -9.85 28.08 -16.85
CA PHE A 29 -11.21 27.64 -16.61
C PHE A 29 -12.10 27.74 -17.87
N ILE A 30 -12.04 28.87 -18.57
CA ILE A 30 -12.73 29.08 -19.85
C ILE A 30 -12.21 28.09 -20.90
N GLY A 31 -10.89 27.86 -20.94
CA GLY A 31 -10.29 26.84 -21.80
C GLY A 31 -10.85 25.45 -21.53
N ALA A 32 -10.97 25.06 -20.26
CA ALA A 32 -11.55 23.78 -19.86
C ALA A 32 -13.02 23.64 -20.27
N ILE A 33 -13.85 24.69 -20.12
CA ILE A 33 -15.25 24.71 -20.61
C ILE A 33 -15.29 24.47 -22.12
N ALA A 34 -14.49 25.21 -22.88
CA ALA A 34 -14.47 25.12 -24.34
C ALA A 34 -14.06 23.71 -24.82
N ILE A 35 -13.09 23.09 -24.14
CA ILE A 35 -12.69 21.71 -24.39
C ILE A 35 -13.82 20.74 -24.04
N GLY A 36 -14.47 20.95 -22.89
CA GLY A 36 -15.61 20.14 -22.44
C GLY A 36 -16.77 20.16 -23.44
N ASP A 37 -17.18 21.34 -23.90
CA ASP A 37 -18.24 21.49 -24.89
C ASP A 37 -17.88 20.85 -26.25
N LEU A 38 -16.60 20.94 -26.65
CA LEU A 38 -16.10 20.32 -27.87
C LEU A 38 -16.27 18.80 -27.82
N VAL A 39 -15.82 18.16 -26.73
CA VAL A 39 -15.83 16.69 -26.56
C VAL A 39 -17.23 16.17 -26.21
N LYS A 40 -18.02 16.89 -25.40
CA LYS A 40 -19.36 16.47 -24.95
C LYS A 40 -20.28 16.08 -26.11
N SER A 41 -20.17 16.80 -27.22
CA SER A 41 -20.99 16.54 -28.42
C SER A 41 -20.59 15.28 -29.22
N THR A 42 -19.47 14.64 -28.90
CA THR A 42 -19.05 13.35 -29.50
C THR A 42 -19.40 12.15 -28.62
N LEU A 43 -19.85 12.37 -27.38
CA LEU A 43 -20.21 11.31 -26.43
C LEU A 43 -21.66 10.85 -26.57
N GLY A 44 -21.89 9.53 -26.41
CA GLY A 44 -23.22 8.91 -26.35
C GLY A 44 -23.73 8.33 -27.70
N PRO A 45 -24.93 7.71 -27.70
CA PRO A 45 -25.46 6.98 -28.86
C PRO A 45 -25.80 7.88 -30.08
N LYS A 46 -25.77 9.20 -29.91
CA LYS A 46 -25.92 10.22 -30.98
C LYS A 46 -24.69 11.13 -31.10
N GLY A 47 -23.51 10.65 -30.71
CA GLY A 47 -22.26 11.40 -30.83
C GLY A 47 -22.03 11.86 -32.28
N MET A 48 -21.65 13.13 -32.44
CA MET A 48 -21.37 13.72 -33.75
C MET A 48 -19.89 13.60 -34.11
N ASP A 49 -19.59 13.32 -35.38
CA ASP A 49 -18.23 13.42 -35.90
C ASP A 49 -17.75 14.88 -35.92
N LYS A 50 -16.48 15.08 -35.61
CA LYS A 50 -15.80 16.38 -35.70
C LYS A 50 -14.87 16.40 -36.90
N ILE A 51 -14.94 17.50 -37.63
CA ILE A 51 -14.02 17.81 -38.72
C ILE A 51 -12.92 18.70 -38.15
N LEU A 52 -11.72 18.15 -38.05
CA LEU A 52 -10.51 18.83 -37.62
C LEU A 52 -9.73 19.28 -38.86
N LEU A 53 -9.43 20.58 -38.92
CA LEU A 53 -8.69 21.21 -40.00
C LEU A 53 -7.39 21.79 -39.44
N SER A 54 -6.26 21.20 -39.79
CA SER A 54 -4.95 21.74 -39.41
C SER A 54 -4.59 22.95 -40.29
N SER A 55 -4.32 24.09 -39.66
CA SER A 55 -3.87 25.30 -40.35
C SER A 55 -2.35 25.32 -40.45
N GLY A 56 -1.79 24.64 -41.47
CA GLY A 56 -0.36 24.53 -41.73
C GLY A 56 -0.03 24.30 -43.21
N ARG A 57 1.26 24.19 -43.58
CA ARG A 57 1.69 23.92 -44.97
C ARG A 57 1.21 22.57 -45.50
N ASP A 58 1.00 21.60 -44.61
CA ASP A 58 0.29 20.36 -44.88
C ASP A 58 -1.10 20.43 -44.22
N ALA A 59 -2.09 20.89 -44.98
CA ALA A 59 -3.48 20.93 -44.53
C ALA A 59 -4.01 19.50 -44.43
N SER A 60 -4.02 18.94 -43.22
CA SER A 60 -4.66 17.66 -42.93
C SER A 60 -6.12 17.89 -42.51
N LEU A 61 -7.02 17.20 -43.21
CA LEU A 61 -8.43 17.07 -42.87
C LEU A 61 -8.62 15.74 -42.13
N MET A 62 -9.08 15.78 -40.89
CA MET A 62 -9.38 14.59 -40.10
C MET A 62 -10.83 14.63 -39.64
N VAL A 63 -11.59 13.57 -39.88
CA VAL A 63 -12.96 13.42 -39.38
C VAL A 63 -12.91 12.33 -38.31
N THR A 64 -13.30 12.66 -37.08
CA THR A 64 -13.26 11.71 -35.97
C THR A 64 -14.32 12.03 -34.93
N ASN A 65 -14.88 11.00 -34.29
CA ASN A 65 -15.67 11.12 -33.07
C ASN A 65 -14.86 10.72 -31.81
N ASP A 66 -13.61 10.28 -31.99
CA ASP A 66 -12.76 9.85 -30.90
C ASP A 66 -12.25 11.05 -30.08
N GLY A 67 -12.61 11.07 -28.79
CA GLY A 67 -12.29 12.16 -27.87
C GLY A 67 -10.79 12.35 -27.69
N ALA A 68 -10.00 11.27 -27.56
CA ALA A 68 -8.56 11.39 -27.42
C ALA A 68 -7.89 12.00 -28.65
N THR A 69 -8.31 11.60 -29.85
CA THR A 69 -7.82 12.19 -31.09
C THR A 69 -8.16 13.68 -31.18
N ILE A 70 -9.37 14.10 -30.79
CA ILE A 70 -9.76 15.51 -30.75
C ILE A 70 -8.88 16.30 -29.79
N LEU A 71 -8.71 15.80 -28.56
CA LEU A 71 -7.88 16.43 -27.52
C LEU A 71 -6.41 16.56 -27.96
N LYS A 72 -5.86 15.51 -28.58
CA LYS A 72 -4.47 15.52 -29.07
C LYS A 72 -4.23 16.60 -30.13
N ASN A 73 -5.19 16.81 -31.03
CA ASN A 73 -5.07 17.82 -32.09
C ASN A 73 -5.18 19.26 -31.57
N ILE A 74 -5.82 19.47 -30.42
CA ILE A 74 -5.89 20.79 -29.74
C ILE A 74 -4.75 20.98 -28.71
N GLY A 75 -3.78 20.07 -28.66
CA GLY A 75 -2.61 20.16 -27.77
C GLY A 75 -2.87 19.68 -26.34
N VAL A 76 -3.97 18.99 -26.08
CA VAL A 76 -4.30 18.41 -24.78
C VAL A 76 -3.97 16.92 -24.78
N MET A 77 -3.14 16.49 -23.83
CA MET A 77 -2.80 15.07 -23.67
C MET A 77 -3.96 14.32 -23.01
N ALA A 78 -4.48 13.29 -23.69
CA ALA A 78 -5.46 12.36 -23.14
C ALA A 78 -4.76 11.08 -22.65
N ILE A 79 -5.07 10.65 -21.43
CA ILE A 79 -4.65 9.37 -20.87
C ILE A 79 -5.90 8.53 -20.70
N GLU A 80 -5.98 7.42 -21.44
CA GLU A 80 -7.15 6.54 -21.48
C GLU A 80 -6.88 5.23 -20.74
N HIS A 81 -7.95 4.46 -20.51
CA HIS A 81 -7.89 3.12 -19.90
C HIS A 81 -7.21 3.07 -18.53
N ALA A 82 -7.28 4.16 -17.76
CA ALA A 82 -6.97 4.12 -16.34
C ALA A 82 -8.11 3.42 -15.60
N ASP A 83 -7.81 2.31 -14.93
CA ASP A 83 -8.75 1.64 -14.04
C ASP A 83 -9.23 2.60 -12.95
N PHE A 84 -10.40 2.29 -12.35
CA PHE A 84 -10.98 3.11 -11.28
C PHE A 84 -9.98 3.42 -10.15
N ALA A 85 -9.24 2.40 -9.70
CA ALA A 85 -8.19 2.57 -8.69
C ALA A 85 -7.02 3.46 -9.16
N GLY A 86 -6.71 3.45 -10.46
CA GLY A 86 -5.71 4.35 -11.05
C GLY A 86 -6.16 5.80 -11.01
N VAL A 87 -7.42 6.06 -11.35
CA VAL A 87 -8.02 7.42 -11.31
C VAL A 87 -8.11 7.94 -9.88
N GLU A 88 -8.51 7.11 -8.91
CA GLU A 88 -8.50 7.48 -7.49
C GLU A 88 -7.12 7.88 -6.99
N ARG A 89 -6.08 7.12 -7.34
CA ARG A 89 -4.69 7.46 -6.96
C ARG A 89 -4.26 8.79 -7.59
N LEU A 90 -4.61 9.04 -8.85
CA LEU A 90 -4.30 10.31 -9.51
C LEU A 90 -5.02 11.49 -8.84
N ALA A 91 -6.28 11.31 -8.43
CA ALA A 91 -7.04 12.32 -7.69
C ALA A 91 -6.36 12.65 -6.35
N LEU A 92 -5.96 11.64 -5.57
CA LEU A 92 -5.26 11.81 -4.29
C LEU A 92 -3.88 12.48 -4.43
N VAL A 93 -3.19 12.22 -5.54
CA VAL A 93 -1.84 12.74 -5.79
C VAL A 93 -1.89 14.18 -6.31
N THR A 94 -2.75 14.45 -7.29
CA THR A 94 -2.87 15.76 -7.95
C THR A 94 -3.79 16.73 -7.21
N GLY A 95 -4.63 16.22 -6.30
CA GLY A 95 -5.65 16.97 -5.55
C GLY A 95 -6.89 17.32 -6.34
N GLY A 96 -7.08 16.70 -7.51
CA GLY A 96 -8.28 16.84 -8.33
C GLY A 96 -9.44 15.98 -7.86
N GLU A 97 -10.65 16.32 -8.28
CA GLU A 97 -11.87 15.57 -8.02
C GLU A 97 -12.26 14.73 -9.23
N ILE A 98 -12.76 13.51 -8.99
CA ILE A 98 -13.26 12.63 -10.06
C ILE A 98 -14.64 13.13 -10.48
N ALA A 99 -14.72 13.78 -11.64
CA ALA A 99 -15.97 14.23 -12.21
C ALA A 99 -16.49 13.26 -13.27
N SER A 100 -17.77 12.87 -13.15
CA SER A 100 -18.50 12.09 -14.15
C SER A 100 -19.41 12.96 -15.03
N THR A 101 -19.75 14.16 -14.55
CA THR A 101 -20.63 15.12 -15.21
C THR A 101 -19.86 16.42 -15.44
N PHE A 102 -19.94 16.95 -16.67
CA PHE A 102 -19.16 18.12 -17.11
C PHE A 102 -20.02 19.38 -17.33
N ASP A 103 -21.25 19.42 -16.83
CA ASP A 103 -22.18 20.54 -17.07
C ASP A 103 -21.79 21.81 -16.29
N HIS A 104 -21.20 21.64 -15.11
CA HIS A 104 -20.77 22.72 -14.23
C HIS A 104 -19.29 22.56 -13.88
N PRO A 105 -18.37 22.89 -14.80
CA PRO A 105 -16.95 22.74 -14.54
C PRO A 105 -16.48 23.61 -13.38
N GLU A 106 -17.19 24.70 -13.03
CA GLU A 106 -16.78 25.62 -11.94
C GLU A 106 -16.82 24.98 -10.56
N LEU A 107 -17.59 23.90 -10.42
CA LEU A 107 -17.72 23.17 -9.17
C LEU A 107 -16.65 22.09 -9.01
N VAL A 108 -15.93 21.74 -10.08
CA VAL A 108 -14.96 20.63 -10.09
C VAL A 108 -13.57 21.15 -9.74
N LYS A 109 -12.97 20.56 -8.71
CA LYS A 109 -11.58 20.86 -8.36
C LYS A 109 -10.62 20.18 -9.35
N LEU A 110 -9.88 20.98 -10.11
CA LEU A 110 -8.84 20.47 -11.01
C LEU A 110 -7.55 20.15 -10.23
N GLY A 111 -6.93 19.01 -10.59
CA GLY A 111 -5.64 18.59 -10.04
C GLY A 111 -4.47 19.27 -10.75
N SER A 112 -3.32 19.38 -10.08
CA SER A 112 -2.09 19.92 -10.68
C SER A 112 -0.84 19.15 -10.26
N CYS A 113 0.16 19.14 -11.12
CA CYS A 113 1.51 18.62 -10.85
C CYS A 113 2.55 19.44 -11.61
N LYS A 114 3.82 19.36 -11.20
CA LYS A 114 4.90 20.18 -11.80
C LYS A 114 5.37 19.64 -13.15
N LEU A 115 5.45 18.31 -13.27
CA LEU A 115 6.00 17.65 -14.46
C LEU A 115 5.29 16.33 -14.70
N ILE A 116 4.89 16.10 -15.95
CA ILE A 116 4.40 14.82 -16.46
C ILE A 116 5.35 14.41 -17.57
N GLU A 117 5.97 13.25 -17.43
CA GLU A 117 6.92 12.72 -18.42
C GLU A 117 6.68 11.23 -18.66
N GLU A 118 7.02 10.75 -19.86
CA GLU A 118 7.00 9.33 -20.20
C GLU A 118 8.37 8.72 -19.91
N VAL A 119 8.43 7.75 -19.01
CA VAL A 119 9.65 7.06 -18.59
C VAL A 119 9.59 5.60 -19.03
N MET A 120 10.68 5.13 -19.63
CA MET A 120 10.87 3.72 -19.96
C MET A 120 11.40 2.98 -18.72
N ILE A 121 10.65 1.99 -18.24
CA ILE A 121 11.07 1.14 -17.11
C ILE A 121 11.13 -0.30 -17.59
N GLY A 122 12.32 -0.77 -17.97
CA GLY A 122 12.47 -2.07 -18.64
C GLY A 122 12.05 -1.96 -20.10
N GLU A 123 11.04 -2.71 -20.49
CA GLU A 123 10.48 -2.68 -21.85
C GLU A 123 9.19 -1.84 -21.94
N ASP A 124 8.61 -1.50 -20.79
CA ASP A 124 7.33 -0.80 -20.70
C ASP A 124 7.49 0.72 -20.63
N LYS A 125 6.51 1.41 -21.22
CA LYS A 125 6.33 2.86 -21.19
C LYS A 125 5.37 3.23 -20.07
N LEU A 126 5.84 4.04 -19.12
CA LEU A 126 5.05 4.50 -17.98
C LEU A 126 5.01 6.01 -17.93
N ILE A 127 3.89 6.58 -17.45
CA ILE A 127 3.74 8.02 -17.26
C ILE A 127 4.09 8.34 -15.81
N HIS A 128 5.13 9.16 -15.62
CA HIS A 128 5.62 9.59 -14.32
C HIS A 128 5.14 11.00 -13.99
N PHE A 129 4.43 11.13 -12.87
CA PHE A 129 3.93 12.39 -12.34
C PHE A 129 4.88 12.89 -11.23
N SER A 130 5.57 14.00 -11.49
CA SER A 130 6.55 14.60 -10.59
C SER A 130 6.07 15.93 -10.00
N GLY A 131 6.42 16.17 -8.73
CA GLY A 131 6.08 17.41 -8.03
C GLY A 131 4.58 17.57 -7.81
N VAL A 132 4.01 16.60 -7.09
CA VAL A 132 2.57 16.46 -6.85
C VAL A 132 2.13 17.28 -5.62
N ALA A 133 0.87 17.71 -5.58
CA ALA A 133 0.39 18.68 -4.60
C ALA A 133 0.08 18.08 -3.21
N LEU A 134 -0.63 16.96 -3.15
CA LEU A 134 -1.07 16.32 -1.90
C LEU A 134 -0.22 15.10 -1.51
N GLY A 135 0.24 14.31 -2.50
CA GLY A 135 1.14 13.18 -2.25
C GLY A 135 0.55 12.06 -1.37
N GLU A 136 -0.78 11.94 -1.31
CA GLU A 136 -1.49 10.97 -0.46
C GLU A 136 -1.50 9.54 -1.03
N ALA A 137 -1.13 9.37 -2.31
CA ALA A 137 -0.84 8.05 -2.87
C ALA A 137 0.59 8.00 -3.43
N CYS A 138 1.16 6.80 -3.45
CA CYS A 138 2.49 6.56 -3.98
C CYS A 138 2.51 5.27 -4.82
N THR A 139 3.49 5.19 -5.73
CA THR A 139 3.76 4.02 -6.55
C THR A 139 5.16 3.53 -6.21
N ILE A 140 5.29 2.23 -5.90
CA ILE A 140 6.57 1.58 -5.63
C ILE A 140 6.86 0.65 -6.81
N VAL A 141 7.99 0.87 -7.48
CA VAL A 141 8.42 0.03 -8.61
C VAL A 141 9.36 -1.05 -8.08
N LEU A 142 8.90 -2.30 -8.08
CA LEU A 142 9.73 -3.45 -7.74
C LEU A 142 10.43 -3.99 -8.98
N ARG A 143 11.69 -4.38 -8.84
CA ARG A 143 12.52 -4.95 -9.90
C ARG A 143 13.11 -6.26 -9.39
N GLY A 144 13.04 -7.31 -10.20
CA GLY A 144 13.49 -8.64 -9.84
C GLY A 144 13.95 -9.41 -11.07
N ALA A 145 14.78 -10.44 -10.85
CA ALA A 145 15.30 -11.28 -11.93
C ALA A 145 14.27 -12.28 -12.47
N THR A 146 13.29 -12.67 -11.64
CA THR A 146 12.22 -13.60 -11.99
C THR A 146 10.89 -13.12 -11.42
N GLN A 147 9.78 -13.58 -12.01
CA GLN A 147 8.43 -13.24 -11.55
C GLN A 147 8.19 -13.74 -10.11
N GLN A 148 8.73 -14.91 -9.74
CA GLN A 148 8.57 -15.44 -8.38
C GLN A 148 9.22 -14.53 -7.33
N ILE A 149 10.37 -13.92 -7.64
CA ILE A 149 11.03 -12.97 -6.74
C ILE A 149 10.21 -11.68 -6.64
N LEU A 150 9.61 -11.23 -7.73
CA LEU A 150 8.73 -10.06 -7.72
C LEU A 150 7.48 -10.31 -6.88
N ASP A 151 6.80 -11.43 -7.08
CA ASP A 151 5.61 -11.81 -6.30
C ASP A 151 5.90 -11.95 -4.81
N GLU A 152 7.11 -12.42 -4.46
CA GLU A 152 7.55 -12.52 -3.06
C GLU A 152 7.92 -11.15 -2.49
N ALA A 153 8.61 -10.30 -3.27
CA ALA A 153 8.95 -8.95 -2.86
C ALA A 153 7.70 -8.08 -2.66
N GLU A 154 6.68 -8.22 -3.52
CA GLU A 154 5.39 -7.55 -3.37
C GLU A 154 4.71 -7.97 -2.07
N ARG A 155 4.63 -9.28 -1.80
CA ARG A 155 4.06 -9.81 -0.56
C ARG A 155 4.81 -9.34 0.68
N SER A 156 6.14 -9.45 0.66
CA SER A 156 7.02 -8.99 1.74
C SER A 156 6.85 -7.49 2.03
N LEU A 157 6.75 -6.67 0.99
CA LEU A 157 6.52 -5.23 1.14
C LEU A 157 5.11 -4.93 1.67
N HIS A 158 4.10 -5.65 1.17
CA HIS A 158 2.73 -5.53 1.65
C HIS A 158 2.62 -5.82 3.15
N ASP A 159 3.30 -6.86 3.64
CA ASP A 159 3.33 -7.20 5.06
C ASP A 159 3.96 -6.09 5.89
N ALA A 160 5.09 -5.52 5.44
CA ALA A 160 5.74 -4.40 6.11
C ALA A 160 4.84 -3.15 6.17
N LEU A 161 4.19 -2.80 5.05
CA LEU A 161 3.28 -1.66 4.99
C LEU A 161 2.04 -1.87 5.87
N CYS A 162 1.52 -3.09 5.95
CA CYS A 162 0.40 -3.43 6.82
C CYS A 162 0.74 -3.22 8.30
N VAL A 163 1.92 -3.66 8.75
CA VAL A 163 2.36 -3.45 10.14
C VAL A 163 2.55 -1.96 10.43
N LEU A 164 3.17 -1.21 9.52
CA LEU A 164 3.36 0.23 9.67
C LEU A 164 2.02 0.98 9.72
N ALA A 165 1.07 0.64 8.84
CA ALA A 165 -0.25 1.25 8.81
C ALA A 165 -1.03 1.02 10.12
N GLN A 166 -0.92 -0.17 10.71
CA GLN A 166 -1.52 -0.44 12.02
C GLN A 166 -0.79 0.29 13.16
N THR A 167 0.52 0.44 13.07
CA THR A 167 1.33 1.15 14.07
C THR A 167 1.05 2.66 14.06
N VAL A 168 0.71 3.24 12.90
CA VAL A 168 0.23 4.63 12.83
C VAL A 168 -1.10 4.81 13.57
N LYS A 169 -1.97 3.80 13.57
CA LYS A 169 -3.25 3.83 14.31
C LYS A 169 -3.04 3.59 15.81
N ASP A 170 -2.15 2.68 16.18
CA ASP A 170 -1.78 2.40 17.57
C ASP A 170 -0.26 2.36 17.72
N SER A 171 0.29 3.41 18.33
CA SER A 171 1.73 3.62 18.53
C SER A 171 2.38 2.68 19.56
N ARG A 172 1.62 1.80 20.22
CA ARG A 172 2.20 0.88 21.21
C ARG A 172 3.02 -0.21 20.54
N THR A 173 4.23 -0.39 21.03
CA THR A 173 5.18 -1.41 20.56
C THR A 173 5.54 -2.37 21.68
N VAL A 174 5.95 -3.57 21.30
CA VAL A 174 6.47 -4.61 22.20
C VAL A 174 7.76 -5.17 21.64
N TYR A 175 8.58 -5.79 22.49
CA TYR A 175 9.84 -6.39 22.07
C TYR A 175 9.61 -7.75 21.42
N GLY A 176 10.21 -7.93 20.24
CA GLY A 176 10.08 -9.17 19.47
C GLY A 176 11.10 -10.23 19.85
N GLY A 177 11.47 -11.09 18.90
CA GLY A 177 12.54 -12.08 19.09
C GLY A 177 12.25 -13.11 20.19
N GLY A 178 10.97 -13.45 20.42
CA GLY A 178 10.56 -14.38 21.47
C GLY A 178 10.49 -13.78 22.88
N CYS A 179 10.81 -12.49 23.05
CA CYS A 179 10.76 -11.78 24.33
C CYS A 179 9.31 -11.67 24.84
N SER A 180 8.40 -11.16 24.01
CA SER A 180 6.98 -11.02 24.36
C SER A 180 6.34 -12.36 24.72
N GLU A 181 6.62 -13.41 23.95
CA GLU A 181 6.10 -14.76 24.17
C GLU A 181 6.60 -15.36 25.48
N MET A 182 7.88 -15.17 25.80
CA MET A 182 8.46 -15.65 27.05
C MET A 182 7.88 -14.90 28.25
N LEU A 183 7.70 -13.58 28.16
CA LEU A 183 7.04 -12.78 29.19
C LEU A 183 5.63 -13.28 29.49
N MET A 184 4.85 -13.53 28.45
CA MET A 184 3.49 -14.05 28.59
C MET A 184 3.50 -15.47 29.18
N ALA A 185 4.42 -16.33 28.74
CA ALA A 185 4.57 -17.67 29.30
C ALA A 185 4.95 -17.63 30.79
N HIS A 186 5.82 -16.70 31.20
CA HIS A 186 6.17 -16.52 32.61
C HIS A 186 4.94 -16.07 33.42
N ALA A 187 4.20 -15.07 32.95
CA ALA A 187 2.99 -14.59 33.61
C ALA A 187 1.91 -15.68 33.77
N VAL A 188 1.66 -16.46 32.72
CA VAL A 188 0.69 -17.57 32.77
C VAL A 188 1.16 -18.67 33.72
N THR A 189 2.46 -18.98 33.73
CA THR A 189 3.04 -19.99 34.65
C THR A 189 2.87 -19.56 36.12
N GLN A 190 3.13 -18.29 36.44
CA GLN A 190 2.95 -17.75 37.79
C GLN A 190 1.49 -17.77 38.26
N LEU A 191 0.56 -17.53 37.34
CA LEU A 191 -0.88 -17.65 37.63
C LEU A 191 -1.29 -19.11 37.80
N ALA A 192 -0.77 -20.02 36.96
CA ALA A 192 -1.06 -21.44 37.05
C ALA A 192 -0.70 -22.03 38.43
N SER A 193 0.43 -21.62 39.03
CA SER A 193 0.82 -22.05 40.37
C SER A 193 -0.14 -21.62 41.49
N LYS A 194 -0.97 -20.59 41.26
CA LYS A 194 -1.96 -20.09 42.22
C LYS A 194 -3.35 -20.68 42.00
N THR A 195 -3.62 -21.20 40.81
CA THR A 195 -4.93 -21.76 40.45
C THR A 195 -5.01 -23.23 40.90
N PRO A 196 -6.03 -23.63 41.67
CA PRO A 196 -6.20 -25.03 42.06
C PRO A 196 -6.88 -25.86 40.96
N GLY A 197 -6.55 -27.15 40.92
CA GLY A 197 -7.30 -28.14 40.12
C GLY A 197 -6.84 -28.30 38.67
N LYS A 198 -7.74 -28.79 37.82
CA LYS A 198 -7.43 -29.18 36.42
C LYS A 198 -7.13 -27.98 35.51
N GLU A 199 -7.62 -26.79 35.85
CA GLU A 199 -7.39 -25.56 35.11
C GLU A 199 -5.89 -25.18 35.10
N ALA A 200 -5.17 -25.43 36.20
CA ALA A 200 -3.73 -25.19 36.28
C ALA A 200 -2.94 -25.94 35.19
N VAL A 201 -3.31 -27.20 34.92
CA VAL A 201 -2.66 -28.03 33.89
C VAL A 201 -2.89 -27.45 32.49
N ALA A 202 -4.09 -26.91 32.23
CA ALA A 202 -4.38 -26.23 30.96
C ALA A 202 -3.57 -24.93 30.82
N MET A 203 -3.45 -24.15 31.89
CA MET A 203 -2.63 -22.92 31.91
C MET A 203 -1.15 -23.22 31.68
N GLU A 204 -0.59 -24.24 32.34
CA GLU A 204 0.79 -24.68 32.12
C GLU A 204 1.02 -25.14 30.67
N SER A 205 0.04 -25.84 30.09
CA SER A 205 0.08 -26.26 28.69
C SER A 205 0.06 -25.06 27.74
N TYR A 206 -0.74 -24.03 28.05
CA TYR A 206 -0.75 -22.78 27.29
C TYR A 206 0.59 -22.03 27.38
N ALA A 207 1.18 -21.95 28.58
CA ALA A 207 2.52 -21.37 28.76
C ALA A 207 3.62 -22.18 28.03
N LYS A 208 3.47 -23.50 27.93
CA LYS A 208 4.34 -24.33 27.10
C LYS A 208 4.16 -24.04 25.61
N ALA A 209 2.93 -23.86 25.15
CA ALA A 209 2.64 -23.50 23.76
C ALA A 209 3.26 -22.14 23.38
N LEU A 210 3.16 -21.13 24.25
CA LEU A 210 3.81 -19.83 24.04
C LEU A 210 5.34 -19.97 23.90
N ARG A 211 5.97 -20.85 24.69
CA ARG A 211 7.41 -21.12 24.61
C ARG A 211 7.83 -21.85 23.33
N MET A 212 6.91 -22.50 22.61
CA MET A 212 7.25 -23.14 21.34
C MET A 212 7.63 -22.11 20.28
N LEU A 213 7.11 -20.88 20.34
CA LEU A 213 7.45 -19.83 19.38
C LEU A 213 8.97 -19.51 19.38
N PRO A 214 9.60 -19.14 20.52
CA PRO A 214 11.06 -18.96 20.54
C PRO A 214 11.84 -20.24 20.23
N THR A 215 11.33 -21.42 20.61
CA THR A 215 11.96 -22.71 20.23
C THR A 215 12.03 -22.87 18.71
N ILE A 216 10.93 -22.62 18.00
CA ILE A 216 10.85 -22.74 16.53
C ILE A 216 11.76 -21.69 15.86
N ILE A 217 11.85 -20.48 16.40
CA ILE A 217 12.77 -19.45 15.86
C ILE A 217 14.23 -19.95 15.97
N ALA A 218 14.62 -20.51 17.12
CA ALA A 218 15.97 -21.04 17.33
C ALA A 218 16.26 -22.29 16.48
N ASP A 219 15.30 -23.21 16.35
CA ASP A 219 15.41 -24.41 15.52
C ASP A 219 15.59 -24.04 14.04
N ASN A 220 14.80 -23.08 13.53
CA ASN A 220 14.90 -22.61 12.15
C ASN A 220 16.23 -21.91 11.87
N ALA A 221 16.85 -21.31 12.89
CA ALA A 221 18.17 -20.71 12.80
C ALA A 221 19.31 -21.75 12.92
N GLY A 222 19.01 -22.99 13.33
CA GLY A 222 19.99 -24.08 13.45
C GLY A 222 20.80 -24.09 14.75
N TYR A 223 20.37 -23.34 15.77
CA TYR A 223 21.02 -23.32 17.10
C TYR A 223 20.41 -24.35 18.06
N ASP A 224 21.07 -24.56 19.21
CA ASP A 224 20.50 -25.38 20.29
C ASP A 224 19.33 -24.62 20.95
N SER A 225 18.12 -24.90 20.48
CA SER A 225 16.89 -24.28 20.97
C SER A 225 16.58 -24.65 22.42
N ALA A 226 17.02 -25.81 22.90
CA ALA A 226 16.77 -26.24 24.28
C ALA A 226 17.57 -25.38 25.25
N ASP A 227 18.85 -25.14 24.96
CA ASP A 227 19.73 -24.30 25.77
C ASP A 227 19.30 -22.83 25.71
N LEU A 228 19.08 -22.28 24.51
CA LEU A 228 18.69 -20.88 24.34
C LEU A 228 17.36 -20.55 25.03
N VAL A 229 16.35 -21.39 24.88
CA VAL A 229 15.04 -21.16 25.51
C VAL A 229 15.11 -21.36 27.03
N ALA A 230 15.97 -22.27 27.52
CA ALA A 230 16.19 -22.44 28.95
C ALA A 230 16.87 -21.22 29.58
N GLN A 231 17.92 -20.69 28.95
CA GLN A 231 18.59 -19.47 29.38
C GLN A 231 17.64 -18.25 29.29
N LEU A 232 16.83 -18.17 28.24
CA LEU A 232 15.86 -17.08 28.05
C LEU A 232 14.82 -17.11 29.18
N ARG A 233 14.31 -18.29 29.52
CA ARG A 233 13.38 -18.47 30.64
C ARG A 233 14.02 -18.06 31.98
N ALA A 234 15.29 -18.37 32.19
CA ALA A 234 16.02 -17.97 33.40
C ALA A 234 16.11 -16.43 33.49
N ALA A 235 16.51 -15.75 32.42
CA ALA A 235 16.59 -14.29 32.36
C ALA A 235 15.25 -13.60 32.66
N HIS A 236 14.15 -14.10 32.09
CA HIS A 236 12.80 -13.56 32.36
C HIS A 236 12.35 -13.81 33.80
N SER A 237 12.77 -14.94 34.40
CA SER A 237 12.47 -15.24 35.81
C SER A 237 13.28 -14.38 36.78
N GLU A 238 14.44 -13.87 36.36
CA GLU A 238 15.23 -12.86 37.08
C GLU A 238 14.66 -11.44 36.95
N GLY A 239 13.59 -11.25 36.17
CA GLY A 239 12.94 -9.95 35.94
C GLY A 239 13.51 -9.15 34.76
N LYS A 240 14.36 -9.75 33.91
CA LYS A 240 14.84 -9.12 32.68
C LYS A 240 13.76 -9.21 31.59
N THR A 241 12.94 -8.18 31.48
CA THR A 241 11.79 -8.17 30.56
C THR A 241 12.12 -7.80 29.12
N THR A 242 13.36 -7.41 28.83
CA THR A 242 13.84 -7.01 27.49
C THR A 242 14.65 -8.10 26.79
N SER A 243 14.95 -9.20 27.49
CA SER A 243 15.74 -10.30 26.94
C SER A 243 14.98 -11.05 25.85
N GLY A 244 15.60 -11.21 24.69
CA GLY A 244 15.09 -12.02 23.59
C GLY A 244 16.21 -12.81 22.92
N LEU A 245 15.90 -13.47 21.82
CA LEU A 245 16.87 -14.25 21.07
C LEU A 245 17.58 -13.40 20.02
N ASP A 246 18.90 -13.32 20.10
CA ASP A 246 19.74 -12.76 19.05
C ASP A 246 20.21 -13.88 18.11
N MET A 247 19.59 -13.95 16.93
CA MET A 247 19.89 -14.97 15.93
C MET A 247 21.17 -14.70 15.12
N LYS A 248 21.76 -13.51 15.24
CA LYS A 248 23.04 -13.23 14.56
C LYS A 248 24.20 -13.91 15.28
N GLU A 249 24.24 -13.79 16.60
CA GLU A 249 25.29 -14.37 17.45
C GLU A 249 24.89 -15.71 18.05
N GLY A 250 23.61 -16.10 17.95
CA GLY A 250 23.09 -17.33 18.56
C GLY A 250 23.10 -17.27 20.08
N THR A 251 22.82 -16.11 20.66
CA THR A 251 22.81 -15.88 22.12
C THR A 251 21.56 -15.12 22.55
N ILE A 252 21.40 -14.87 23.85
CA ILE A 252 20.32 -14.02 24.36
C ILE A 252 20.83 -12.58 24.45
N GLY A 253 20.08 -11.66 23.84
CA GLY A 253 20.39 -10.24 23.80
C GLY A 253 19.26 -9.38 24.34
N ASP A 254 19.56 -8.10 24.58
CA ASP A 254 18.53 -7.10 24.88
C ASP A 254 17.89 -6.60 23.59
N MET A 255 16.59 -6.85 23.43
CA MET A 255 15.83 -6.49 22.23
C MET A 255 15.67 -4.97 22.07
N ALA A 256 15.75 -4.20 23.15
CA ALA A 256 15.71 -2.73 23.09
C ALA A 256 16.98 -2.17 22.46
N ILE A 257 18.14 -2.77 22.79
CA ILE A 257 19.44 -2.37 22.22
C ILE A 257 19.55 -2.83 20.76
N LEU A 258 19.06 -4.04 20.46
CA LEU A 258 19.06 -4.59 19.10
C LEU A 258 17.99 -3.96 18.20
N GLY A 259 17.06 -3.19 18.74
CA GLY A 259 16.00 -2.50 17.98
C GLY A 259 14.94 -3.44 17.40
N ILE A 260 14.75 -4.62 18.00
CA ILE A 260 13.78 -5.61 17.53
C ILE A 260 12.43 -5.34 18.20
N THR A 261 11.58 -4.58 17.51
CA THR A 261 10.25 -4.18 17.98
C THR A 261 9.15 -4.66 17.05
N GLU A 262 8.02 -5.04 17.62
CA GLU A 262 6.81 -5.43 16.91
C GLU A 262 5.61 -4.58 17.39
N SER A 263 4.58 -4.50 16.55
CA SER A 263 3.34 -3.80 16.91
C SER A 263 2.58 -4.56 18.00
N PHE A 264 2.13 -3.84 19.04
CA PHE A 264 1.30 -4.42 20.11
C PHE A 264 0.00 -5.02 19.57
N GLN A 265 -0.65 -4.34 18.61
CA GLN A 265 -1.91 -4.80 18.02
C GLN A 265 -1.74 -6.13 17.29
N VAL A 266 -0.63 -6.29 16.55
CA VAL A 266 -0.34 -7.54 15.84
C VAL A 266 -0.19 -8.68 16.84
N LYS A 267 0.63 -8.52 17.90
CA LYS A 267 0.79 -9.57 18.93
C LYS A 267 -0.50 -9.90 19.65
N ARG A 268 -1.29 -8.88 20.02
CA ARG A 268 -2.59 -9.09 20.65
C ARG A 268 -3.53 -9.90 19.74
N GLN A 269 -3.58 -9.56 18.45
CA GLN A 269 -4.43 -10.26 17.49
C GLN A 269 -3.99 -11.71 17.29
N VAL A 270 -2.67 -11.97 17.23
CA VAL A 270 -2.12 -13.33 17.12
C VAL A 270 -2.63 -14.22 18.26
N LEU A 271 -2.62 -13.72 19.50
CA LEU A 271 -3.06 -14.50 20.66
C LEU A 271 -4.57 -14.72 20.67
N LEU A 272 -5.36 -13.68 20.38
CA LEU A 272 -6.81 -13.77 20.37
C LEU A 272 -7.29 -14.76 19.31
N SER A 273 -6.82 -14.60 18.07
CA SER A 273 -7.20 -15.48 16.97
C SER A 273 -6.74 -16.92 17.19
N ALA A 274 -5.54 -17.14 17.75
CA ALA A 274 -5.06 -18.48 18.08
C ALA A 274 -5.90 -19.13 19.18
N ALA A 275 -6.27 -18.38 20.23
CA ALA A 275 -7.10 -18.87 21.32
C ALA A 275 -8.53 -19.21 20.84
N GLU A 276 -9.13 -18.33 20.04
CA GLU A 276 -10.45 -18.56 19.43
C GLU A 276 -10.44 -19.82 18.54
N ALA A 277 -9.42 -19.97 17.68
CA ALA A 277 -9.29 -21.15 16.83
C ALA A 277 -9.14 -22.44 17.65
N ALA A 278 -8.30 -22.41 18.70
CA ALA A 278 -8.12 -23.56 19.59
C ALA A 278 -9.43 -23.91 20.30
N GLU A 279 -10.16 -22.93 20.81
CA GLU A 279 -11.44 -23.15 21.48
C GLU A 279 -12.50 -23.74 20.53
N VAL A 280 -12.59 -23.24 19.30
CA VAL A 280 -13.50 -23.79 18.29
C VAL A 280 -13.20 -25.27 18.03
N ILE A 281 -11.93 -25.62 17.85
CA ILE A 281 -11.52 -27.01 17.57
C ILE A 281 -11.76 -27.91 18.80
N LEU A 282 -11.40 -27.46 20.00
CA LEU A 282 -11.54 -28.25 21.23
C LEU A 282 -13.01 -28.53 21.60
N ARG A 283 -13.94 -27.68 21.17
CA ARG A 283 -15.38 -27.89 21.37
C ARG A 283 -15.99 -28.91 20.40
N VAL A 284 -15.30 -29.29 19.32
CA VAL A 284 -15.81 -30.27 18.36
C VAL A 284 -15.76 -31.66 18.97
N ASP A 285 -16.93 -32.27 19.14
CA ASP A 285 -17.09 -33.67 19.53
C ASP A 285 -17.25 -34.59 18.30
N ASN A 286 -17.86 -34.08 17.22
CA ASN A 286 -18.17 -34.84 16.01
C ASN A 286 -17.97 -34.04 14.72
N ILE A 287 -17.47 -34.70 13.68
CA ILE A 287 -17.34 -34.14 12.32
C ILE A 287 -18.13 -35.00 11.35
N ILE A 288 -19.22 -34.46 10.80
CA ILE A 288 -20.05 -35.13 9.79
C ILE A 288 -19.78 -34.49 8.43
N LYS A 289 -19.28 -35.29 7.47
CA LYS A 289 -19.04 -34.83 6.09
C LYS A 289 -20.16 -35.33 5.18
N ALA A 290 -20.80 -34.41 4.44
CA ALA A 290 -21.78 -34.76 3.42
C ALA A 290 -21.10 -35.49 2.24
N ALA A 291 -21.86 -36.36 1.57
CA ALA A 291 -21.37 -37.03 0.37
C ALA A 291 -21.07 -36.00 -0.74
N PRO A 292 -19.97 -36.16 -1.49
CA PRO A 292 -19.65 -35.27 -2.59
C PRO A 292 -20.75 -35.32 -3.65
N ARG A 293 -20.99 -34.18 -4.32
CA ARG A 293 -21.99 -34.10 -5.41
C ARG A 293 -21.68 -35.16 -6.45
N LYS A 294 -22.64 -36.05 -6.71
CA LYS A 294 -22.54 -37.01 -7.81
C LYS A 294 -22.39 -36.24 -9.12
N ARG A 295 -21.28 -36.47 -9.84
CA ARG A 295 -21.10 -35.90 -11.18
C ARG A 295 -22.13 -36.56 -12.10
N VAL A 296 -23.00 -35.75 -12.70
CA VAL A 296 -23.86 -36.19 -13.80
C VAL A 296 -22.95 -36.36 -15.03
N PRO A 297 -23.09 -37.43 -15.82
CA PRO A 297 -22.38 -37.54 -17.10
C PRO A 297 -22.67 -36.28 -17.92
N ASP A 298 -21.61 -35.63 -18.40
CA ASP A 298 -21.77 -34.45 -19.24
C ASP A 298 -22.36 -34.91 -20.58
N HIS A 299 -23.60 -34.53 -20.84
CA HIS A 299 -24.32 -34.88 -22.07
C HIS A 299 -24.17 -33.78 -23.14
N HIS A 300 -23.25 -32.83 -22.96
CA HIS A 300 -22.91 -31.90 -24.02
C HIS A 300 -22.28 -32.67 -25.20
N PRO A 301 -22.90 -32.64 -26.40
CA PRO A 301 -22.27 -33.20 -27.58
C PRO A 301 -20.99 -32.42 -27.87
N CYS A 302 -19.89 -33.16 -28.05
CA CYS A 302 -18.62 -32.65 -28.54
C CYS A 302 -18.78 -31.99 -29.92
#